data_AF-A0A816EH57-F1
#
_entry.id   AF-A0A816EH57-F1
#
_cell.length_a   1.000
_cell.length_b   1.000
_cell.length_c   1.000
_cell.angle_alpha   90.00
_cell.angle_beta   90.00
_cell.angle_gamma   90.00
#
_symmetry.space_group_name_H-M   'P 1'
#
loop_
_entity.id
_entity.type
_entity.pdbx_description
1 polymer ?
#
loop_
_entity_poly.entity_id
_entity_poly.type
_entity_poly.pdbx_seq_one_letter_code
_entity_poly.pdbx_strand_id
1 'polypeptide(L)'
;MTQKKSVVLSLLVFFAVPRQEQRPYYTYKLLTIPFFHENETIELTRIPRYWAINQVDNTTIEWHHPEESGCDLRLMTSCRDTPPIRTISKDTCLDEIIAKFPLSRCQTTSIPAAKYFLRQLRDNFWITSSPKSLHCVKTPRSDYLSGMQQTWNMNEEIILPSVSLVNVTQITQLRVLASL
;
A
#
# COMPACT_ATOMS: atom_id res chain seq x y z
N MET A 1 -40.26 51.23 -17.77
CA MET A 1 -39.64 50.95 -16.45
C MET A 1 -39.06 49.55 -16.49
N THR A 2 -37.74 49.42 -16.61
CA THR A 2 -37.03 48.13 -16.71
C THR A 2 -36.35 47.82 -15.37
N GLN A 3 -36.90 46.87 -14.62
CA GLN A 3 -36.31 46.38 -13.38
C GLN A 3 -35.01 45.63 -13.70
N LYS A 4 -33.86 46.21 -13.36
CA LYS A 4 -32.58 45.50 -13.32
C LYS A 4 -32.61 44.50 -12.16
N LYS A 5 -32.59 43.21 -12.47
CA LYS A 5 -32.33 42.15 -11.48
C LYS A 5 -30.83 42.16 -11.16
N SER A 6 -30.48 42.56 -9.94
CA SER A 6 -29.13 42.35 -9.41
C SER A 6 -28.97 40.88 -9.02
N VAL A 7 -27.97 40.22 -9.61
CA VAL A 7 -27.50 38.91 -9.20
C VAL A 7 -26.46 39.13 -8.11
N VAL A 8 -26.72 38.64 -6.90
CA VAL A 8 -25.76 38.66 -5.79
C VAL A 8 -25.02 37.33 -5.81
N LEU A 9 -23.71 37.38 -6.06
CA LEU A 9 -22.82 36.23 -5.95
C LEU A 9 -22.23 36.21 -4.54
N SER A 10 -22.72 35.30 -3.69
CA SER A 10 -22.19 35.10 -2.34
C SER A 10 -21.16 33.98 -2.37
N LEU A 11 -19.87 34.33 -2.25
CA LEU A 11 -18.78 33.37 -2.08
C LEU A 11 -18.49 33.22 -0.58
N LEU A 12 -18.90 32.10 0.02
CA LEU A 12 -18.53 31.74 1.38
C LEU A 12 -17.15 31.06 1.37
N VAL A 13 -16.12 31.80 1.78
CA VAL A 13 -14.77 31.26 1.97
C VAL A 13 -14.58 30.97 3.45
N PHE A 14 -14.47 29.68 3.81
CA PHE A 14 -14.16 29.25 5.16
C PHE A 14 -12.65 29.00 5.28
N PHE A 15 -12.03 29.55 6.31
CA PHE A 15 -10.65 29.26 6.67
C PHE A 15 -10.64 28.42 7.94
N ALA A 16 -10.06 27.22 7.87
CA ALA A 16 -9.81 26.43 9.07
C ALA A 16 -8.53 26.95 9.73
N VAL A 17 -8.66 27.63 10.88
CA VAL A 17 -7.52 28.00 11.70
C VAL A 17 -7.06 26.75 12.45
N PRO A 18 -5.81 26.27 12.27
CA PRO A 18 -5.31 25.14 13.04
C PRO A 18 -5.34 25.50 14.53
N ARG A 19 -5.97 24.65 15.35
CA ARG A 19 -5.90 24.81 16.82
C ARG A 19 -4.42 24.71 17.24
N GLN A 20 -4.01 25.53 18.21
CA GLN A 20 -2.62 25.66 18.65
C GLN A 20 -1.98 24.33 19.10
N GLU A 21 -2.78 23.34 19.50
CA GLU A 21 -2.29 22.00 19.85
C GLU A 21 -2.18 21.12 18.60
N GLN A 22 -1.03 21.18 17.92
CA GLN A 22 -0.70 20.20 16.91
C GLN A 22 -0.48 18.85 17.58
N ARG A 23 -1.32 17.87 17.25
CA ARG A 23 -1.15 16.49 17.72
C ARG A 23 -0.38 15.69 16.67
N PRO A 24 0.70 14.99 17.05
CA PRO A 24 1.47 14.21 16.09
C PRO A 24 0.67 12.98 15.65
N TYR A 25 0.44 12.87 14.34
CA TYR A 25 -0.06 11.65 13.71
C TYR A 25 1.01 11.07 12.80
N TYR A 26 1.23 9.76 12.89
CA TYR A 26 2.06 9.03 11.94
C TYR A 26 1.18 8.54 10.80
N THR A 27 1.46 9.00 9.57
CA THR A 27 0.67 8.62 8.39
C THR A 27 1.35 7.47 7.65
N TYR A 28 0.57 6.43 7.39
CA TYR A 28 0.97 5.24 6.67
C TYR A 28 0.18 5.15 5.37
N LYS A 29 0.84 4.71 4.31
CA LYS A 29 0.16 4.29 3.08
C LYS A 29 -0.02 2.78 3.12
N LEU A 30 -1.28 2.33 3.14
CA LEU A 30 -1.59 0.91 3.11
C LEU A 30 -1.59 0.40 1.67
N LEU A 31 -1.01 -0.78 1.46
CA LEU A 31 -0.96 -1.45 0.18
C LEU A 31 -1.67 -2.80 0.32
N THR A 32 -2.71 -3.01 -0.47
CA THR A 32 -3.36 -4.31 -0.59
C THR A 32 -2.53 -5.18 -1.53
N ILE A 33 -2.26 -6.40 -1.09
CA ILE A 33 -1.51 -7.41 -1.83
C ILE A 33 -2.42 -8.61 -1.91
N PRO A 34 -2.74 -9.12 -3.11
CA PRO A 34 -3.48 -10.37 -3.22
C PRO A 34 -2.69 -11.51 -2.58
N PHE A 35 -3.38 -12.40 -1.88
CA PHE A 35 -2.78 -13.56 -1.25
C PHE A 35 -3.66 -14.79 -1.43
N PHE A 36 -3.04 -15.97 -1.28
CA PHE A 36 -3.73 -17.23 -1.46
C PHE A 36 -4.39 -17.69 -0.16
N HIS A 37 -5.68 -18.00 -0.22
CA HIS A 37 -6.47 -18.47 0.92
C HIS A 37 -7.55 -19.43 0.43
N GLU A 38 -7.72 -20.58 1.10
CA GLU A 38 -8.79 -21.56 0.79
C GLU A 38 -8.92 -21.93 -0.70
N ASN A 39 -7.79 -22.16 -1.38
CA ASN A 39 -7.70 -22.47 -2.82
C ASN A 39 -8.05 -21.33 -3.79
N GLU A 40 -8.25 -20.11 -3.30
CA GLU A 40 -8.48 -18.93 -4.13
C GLU A 40 -7.41 -17.86 -3.91
N THR A 41 -7.21 -17.01 -4.90
CA THR A 41 -6.44 -15.78 -4.72
C THR A 41 -7.41 -14.68 -4.35
N ILE A 42 -7.27 -14.13 -3.15
CA ILE A 42 -8.14 -13.08 -2.64
C ILE A 42 -7.36 -11.79 -2.45
N GLU A 43 -8.04 -10.66 -2.63
CA GLU A 43 -7.53 -9.34 -2.28
C GLU A 43 -8.41 -8.71 -1.20
N LEU A 44 -7.79 -8.06 -0.22
CA LEU A 44 -8.53 -7.26 0.75
C LEU A 44 -9.12 -6.03 0.05
N THR A 45 -10.41 -5.81 0.24
CA THR A 45 -11.12 -4.65 -0.30
C THR A 45 -11.60 -3.74 0.81
N ARG A 46 -11.92 -2.50 0.43
CA ARG A 46 -12.36 -1.44 1.34
C ARG A 46 -11.37 -1.11 2.47
N ILE A 47 -10.10 -1.45 2.31
CA ILE A 47 -9.02 -0.98 3.18
C ILE A 47 -8.76 0.50 2.85
N PRO A 48 -8.61 1.40 3.85
CA PRO A 48 -8.23 2.79 3.58
C PRO A 48 -6.86 2.84 2.92
N ARG A 49 -6.66 3.73 1.95
CA ARG A 49 -5.38 3.90 1.24
C ARG A 49 -4.33 4.57 2.12
N TYR A 50 -4.76 5.52 2.95
CA TYR A 50 -3.91 6.14 3.96
C TYR A 50 -4.55 6.03 5.32
N TRP A 51 -3.68 5.87 6.32
CA TRP A 51 -4.07 5.69 7.70
C TRP A 51 -3.14 6.49 8.59
N ALA A 52 -3.67 7.43 9.35
CA ALA A 52 -2.90 8.23 10.28
C ALA A 52 -3.23 7.82 11.72
N ILE A 53 -2.20 7.54 12.51
CA ILE A 53 -2.33 7.01 13.86
C ILE A 53 -1.66 7.96 14.86
N ASN A 54 -2.39 8.29 15.92
CA ASN A 54 -1.85 8.91 17.12
C ASN A 54 -1.88 7.87 18.25
N GLN A 55 -0.70 7.38 18.60
CA GLN A 55 -0.54 6.32 19.62
C GLN A 55 -0.78 6.81 21.05
N VAL A 56 -0.56 8.11 21.32
CA VAL A 56 -0.73 8.70 22.66
C VAL A 56 -2.21 8.78 23.00
N ASP A 57 -3.02 9.24 22.05
CA ASP A 57 -4.46 9.44 22.24
C ASP A 57 -5.28 8.22 21.82
N ASN A 58 -4.64 7.18 21.26
CA ASN A 58 -5.31 6.02 20.66
C ASN A 58 -6.38 6.44 19.62
N THR A 59 -6.02 7.40 18.77
CA THR A 59 -6.90 7.96 17.73
C THR A 59 -6.35 7.76 16.33
N THR A 60 -7.24 7.79 15.35
CA THR A 60 -6.96 7.49 13.95
C THR A 60 -7.73 8.41 12.99
N ILE A 61 -7.16 8.61 11.81
CA ILE A 61 -7.80 9.23 10.65
C ILE A 61 -7.58 8.32 9.43
N GLU A 62 -8.62 8.09 8.64
CA GLU A 62 -8.64 7.13 7.53
C GLU A 62 -9.06 7.80 6.22
N TRP A 63 -8.28 7.60 5.17
CA TRP A 63 -8.60 8.08 3.82
C TRP A 63 -8.74 6.91 2.84
N HIS A 64 -9.95 6.71 2.32
CA HIS A 64 -10.20 5.73 1.25
C HIS A 64 -9.89 6.30 -0.15
N HIS A 65 -10.25 7.57 -0.39
CA HIS A 65 -10.04 8.28 -1.65
C HIS A 65 -9.26 9.59 -1.40
N PRO A 66 -7.94 9.50 -1.08
CA PRO A 66 -7.13 10.64 -0.70
C PRO A 66 -7.07 11.73 -1.79
N GLU A 67 -7.21 11.35 -3.07
CA GLU A 67 -7.30 12.26 -4.20
C GLU A 67 -8.53 13.18 -4.16
N GLU A 68 -9.65 12.71 -3.61
CA GLU A 68 -10.88 13.51 -3.47
C GLU A 68 -10.76 14.51 -2.32
N SER A 69 -9.93 14.20 -1.32
CA SER A 69 -9.71 15.05 -0.13
C SER A 69 -8.85 16.28 -0.38
N GLY A 70 -8.32 16.44 -1.61
CA GLY A 70 -7.43 17.54 -1.98
C GLY A 70 -6.12 17.58 -1.18
N CYS A 71 -5.71 16.43 -0.63
CA CYS A 71 -4.50 16.30 0.16
C CYS A 71 -3.35 15.78 -0.71
N ASP A 72 -2.18 16.41 -0.63
CA ASP A 72 -0.93 15.71 -0.96
C ASP A 72 -0.38 15.04 0.31
N LEU A 73 -0.88 13.83 0.58
CA LEU A 73 -0.43 13.03 1.74
C LEU A 73 1.02 12.56 1.62
N ARG A 74 1.70 12.78 0.48
CA ARG A 74 3.15 12.53 0.37
C ARG A 74 3.97 13.66 0.98
N LEU A 75 3.44 14.88 0.94
CA LEU A 75 4.09 16.09 1.44
C LEU A 75 3.59 16.49 2.84
N MET A 76 2.44 15.99 3.27
CA MET A 76 1.85 16.18 4.61
C MET A 76 1.74 17.66 5.05
N THR A 77 1.54 18.58 4.12
CA THR A 77 1.54 20.02 4.43
C THR A 77 0.17 20.53 4.89
N SER A 78 -0.92 20.12 4.22
CA SER A 78 -2.29 20.42 4.64
C SER A 78 -3.30 19.65 3.79
N CYS A 79 -4.44 19.30 4.37
CA CYS A 79 -5.58 18.70 3.68
C CYS A 79 -6.72 19.72 3.53
N ARG A 80 -7.40 19.74 2.38
CA ARG A 80 -8.63 20.54 2.22
C ARG A 80 -9.75 19.95 3.07
N ASP A 81 -9.95 18.65 2.95
CA ASP A 81 -10.92 17.90 3.74
C ASP A 81 -10.19 16.83 4.54
N THR A 82 -10.20 16.98 5.88
CA THR A 82 -9.65 15.99 6.80
C THR A 82 -10.81 15.14 7.33
N PRO A 83 -10.81 13.82 7.12
CA PRO A 83 -11.82 12.92 7.67
C PRO A 83 -11.91 13.04 9.20
N PRO A 84 -13.05 12.66 9.81
CA PRO A 84 -13.22 12.76 11.25
C PRO A 84 -12.20 11.90 11.99
N ILE A 85 -11.65 12.45 13.08
CA ILE A 85 -10.81 11.71 14.02
C ILE A 85 -11.69 10.68 14.74
N ARG A 86 -11.24 9.43 14.78
CA ARG A 86 -11.91 8.32 15.45
C ARG A 86 -11.01 7.73 16.51
N THR A 87 -11.59 7.06 17.51
CA THR A 87 -10.83 6.18 18.39
C THR A 87 -10.46 4.91 17.63
N ILE A 88 -9.28 4.35 17.89
CA ILE A 88 -8.89 3.07 17.31
C ILE A 88 -9.82 1.98 17.86
N SER A 89 -10.67 1.44 17.00
CA SER A 89 -11.64 0.40 17.36
C SER A 89 -10.99 -0.97 17.30
N LYS A 90 -11.14 -1.75 18.39
CA LYS A 90 -10.56 -3.10 18.59
C LYS A 90 -11.31 -4.22 17.87
N ASP A 91 -11.93 -3.86 16.76
CA ASP A 91 -13.01 -4.65 16.18
C ASP A 91 -13.12 -4.42 14.66
N THR A 92 -12.03 -3.94 14.06
CA THR A 92 -11.96 -3.63 12.62
C THR A 92 -11.13 -4.70 11.91
N CYS A 93 -11.31 -4.83 10.59
CA CYS A 93 -10.44 -5.68 9.76
C CYS A 93 -8.95 -5.36 9.98
N LEU A 94 -8.62 -4.09 10.20
CA LEU A 94 -7.25 -3.66 10.42
C LEU A 94 -6.70 -4.10 11.77
N ASP A 95 -7.54 -4.14 12.80
CA ASP A 95 -7.19 -4.72 14.09
C ASP A 95 -6.90 -6.22 13.97
N GLU A 96 -7.74 -6.96 13.23
CA GLU A 96 -7.49 -8.39 12.94
C GLU A 96 -6.15 -8.60 12.24
N ILE A 97 -5.80 -7.74 11.27
CA ILE A 97 -4.52 -7.81 10.55
C ILE A 97 -3.34 -7.58 11.51
N ILE A 98 -3.40 -6.54 12.34
CA ILE A 98 -2.32 -6.17 13.27
C ILE A 98 -2.14 -7.24 14.34
N ALA A 99 -3.24 -7.75 14.88
CA ALA A 99 -3.26 -8.79 15.89
C ALA A 99 -3.01 -10.21 15.34
N LYS A 100 -2.90 -10.37 14.02
CA LYS A 100 -2.78 -11.66 13.32
C LYS A 100 -3.93 -12.62 13.63
N PHE A 101 -5.13 -12.07 13.79
CA PHE A 101 -6.36 -12.85 13.94
C PHE A 101 -6.90 -13.31 12.58
N PRO A 102 -7.81 -14.30 12.56
CA PRO A 102 -8.55 -14.64 11.36
C PRO A 102 -9.26 -13.41 10.79
N LEU A 103 -9.21 -13.23 9.47
CA LEU A 103 -9.69 -12.03 8.76
C LEU A 103 -11.21 -12.03 8.57
N SER A 104 -11.96 -12.35 9.63
CA SER A 104 -13.41 -12.55 9.58
C SER A 104 -14.21 -11.28 9.31
N ARG A 105 -13.63 -10.11 9.61
CA ARG A 105 -14.25 -8.80 9.41
C ARG A 105 -13.72 -8.07 8.19
N CYS A 106 -12.73 -8.65 7.52
CA CYS A 106 -12.20 -8.10 6.30
C CYS A 106 -13.10 -8.44 5.12
N GLN A 107 -13.41 -7.44 4.30
CA GLN A 107 -14.04 -7.71 3.02
C GLN A 107 -12.98 -8.17 2.04
N THR A 108 -13.25 -9.30 1.40
CA THR A 108 -12.35 -9.91 0.43
C THR A 108 -13.06 -9.98 -0.92
N THR A 109 -12.29 -9.88 -2.00
CA THR A 109 -12.77 -10.21 -3.34
C THR A 109 -11.86 -11.26 -3.93
N SER A 110 -12.47 -12.29 -4.51
CA SER A 110 -11.75 -13.28 -5.29
C SER A 110 -11.27 -12.63 -6.59
N ILE A 111 -10.00 -12.82 -6.91
CA ILE A 111 -9.40 -12.38 -8.17
C ILE A 111 -8.99 -13.60 -8.99
N PRO A 112 -9.00 -13.52 -10.34
CA PRO A 112 -8.57 -14.63 -11.18
C PRO A 112 -7.20 -15.14 -10.74
N ALA A 113 -7.09 -16.46 -10.55
CA ALA A 113 -5.88 -17.08 -10.05
C ALA A 113 -4.71 -16.86 -11.02
N ALA A 114 -3.89 -15.85 -10.73
CA ALA A 114 -2.57 -15.73 -11.32
C ALA A 114 -1.64 -16.75 -10.63
N LYS A 115 -0.71 -17.35 -11.39
CA LYS A 115 0.30 -18.26 -10.80
C LYS A 115 1.12 -17.56 -9.71
N TYR A 116 1.36 -16.26 -9.88
CA TYR A 116 2.02 -15.39 -8.92
C TYR A 116 1.67 -13.92 -9.19
N PHE A 117 1.78 -13.10 -8.14
CA PHE A 117 1.70 -11.65 -8.16
C PHE A 117 3.10 -11.08 -7.92
N LEU A 118 3.51 -10.11 -8.72
CA LEU A 118 4.77 -9.39 -8.59
C LEU A 118 4.53 -7.89 -8.75
N ARG A 119 5.02 -7.09 -7.81
CA ARG A 119 4.92 -5.63 -7.89
C ARG A 119 6.19 -4.98 -7.37
N GLN A 120 6.82 -4.16 -8.21
CA GLN A 120 7.92 -3.30 -7.79
C GLN A 120 7.39 -2.12 -6.96
N LEU A 121 8.03 -1.88 -5.82
CA LEU A 121 7.89 -0.71 -4.97
C LEU A 121 9.04 0.28 -5.20
N ARG A 122 9.15 1.30 -4.34
CA ARG A 122 10.31 2.20 -4.33
C ARG A 122 11.56 1.48 -3.80
N ASP A 123 12.72 2.06 -4.08
CA ASP A 123 14.01 1.64 -3.52
C ASP A 123 14.39 0.18 -3.79
N ASN A 124 13.95 -0.35 -4.95
CA ASN A 124 14.14 -1.72 -5.40
C ASN A 124 13.50 -2.80 -4.53
N PHE A 125 12.54 -2.45 -3.69
CA PHE A 125 11.71 -3.45 -3.05
C PHE A 125 10.72 -4.04 -4.05
N TRP A 126 10.48 -5.34 -3.95
CA TRP A 126 9.49 -6.07 -4.71
C TRP A 126 8.59 -6.81 -3.73
N ILE A 127 7.28 -6.73 -3.97
CA ILE A 127 6.30 -7.57 -3.31
C ILE A 127 6.05 -8.76 -4.22
N THR A 128 6.05 -9.95 -3.63
CA THR A 128 5.64 -11.19 -4.30
C THR A 128 4.48 -11.83 -3.54
N SER A 129 3.54 -12.43 -4.26
CA SER A 129 2.61 -13.39 -3.68
C SER A 129 2.34 -14.57 -4.60
N SER A 130 2.13 -15.74 -4.03
CA SER A 130 1.86 -16.98 -4.77
C SER A 130 1.19 -18.02 -3.87
N PRO A 131 0.51 -19.03 -4.45
CA PRO A 131 -0.10 -20.11 -3.67
C PRO A 131 0.90 -20.96 -2.87
N LYS A 132 2.12 -21.12 -3.41
CA LYS A 132 3.22 -21.89 -2.83
C LYS A 132 4.49 -21.03 -2.82
N SER A 133 5.51 -21.45 -2.08
CA SER A 133 6.83 -20.81 -2.12
C SER A 133 7.36 -20.71 -3.55
N LEU A 134 7.96 -19.57 -3.89
CA LEU A 134 8.58 -19.33 -5.20
C LEU A 134 10.06 -19.67 -5.15
N HIS A 135 10.49 -20.54 -6.06
CA HIS A 135 11.91 -20.81 -6.27
C HIS A 135 12.45 -19.78 -7.26
N CYS A 136 13.42 -18.98 -6.82
CA CYS A 136 14.02 -17.92 -7.60
C CYS A 136 15.52 -18.14 -7.72
N VAL A 137 16.12 -17.64 -8.80
CA VAL A 137 17.57 -17.60 -8.97
C VAL A 137 18.04 -16.17 -8.91
N LYS A 138 19.05 -15.93 -8.08
CA LYS A 138 19.76 -14.65 -8.03
C LYS A 138 20.80 -14.64 -9.14
N THR A 139 20.67 -13.68 -10.05
CA THR A 139 21.62 -13.47 -11.15
C THR A 139 22.35 -12.16 -10.94
N PRO A 140 23.70 -12.13 -10.89
CA PRO A 140 24.43 -10.89 -10.81
C PRO A 140 24.20 -10.05 -12.07
N ARG A 141 24.02 -8.74 -11.92
CA ARG A 141 23.72 -7.82 -13.02
C ARG A 141 24.94 -7.49 -13.88
N SER A 142 26.15 -7.96 -13.51
CA SER A 142 27.42 -7.49 -14.06
C SER A 142 27.71 -7.88 -15.52
N ASP A 143 26.93 -8.76 -16.16
CA ASP A 143 27.47 -9.51 -17.31
C ASP A 143 26.81 -9.19 -18.67
N TYR A 144 26.00 -8.13 -18.78
CA TYR A 144 25.49 -7.71 -20.11
C TYR A 144 26.49 -6.87 -20.92
N LEU A 145 27.59 -6.38 -20.31
CA LEU A 145 28.55 -5.48 -20.98
C LEU A 145 29.94 -6.08 -21.23
N SER A 146 30.28 -7.25 -20.69
CA SER A 146 31.57 -7.88 -20.97
C SER A 146 31.35 -9.26 -21.57
N GLY A 147 31.40 -9.33 -22.90
CA GLY A 147 31.35 -10.57 -23.64
C GLY A 147 32.59 -11.40 -23.37
N MET A 148 32.58 -12.21 -22.31
CA MET A 148 33.48 -13.36 -22.15
C MET A 148 33.01 -14.24 -20.99
N GLN A 149 32.48 -15.43 -21.33
CA GLN A 149 32.40 -16.66 -20.52
C GLN A 149 32.45 -16.50 -18.99
N GLN A 150 31.56 -15.68 -18.42
CA GLN A 150 31.39 -15.67 -16.98
C GLN A 150 30.57 -16.90 -16.60
N THR A 151 31.25 -17.83 -15.96
CA THR A 151 30.77 -19.11 -15.46
C THR A 151 29.36 -19.01 -14.88
N TRP A 152 28.43 -19.79 -15.41
CA TRP A 152 27.05 -20.04 -14.93
C TRP A 152 26.95 -20.52 -13.46
N ASN A 153 28.07 -20.55 -12.72
CA ASN A 153 28.30 -21.31 -11.51
C ASN A 153 28.02 -20.55 -10.21
N MET A 154 27.40 -19.36 -10.27
CA MET A 154 27.04 -18.53 -9.11
C MET A 154 25.54 -18.29 -8.96
N ASN A 155 24.71 -19.08 -9.64
CA ASN A 155 23.25 -19.02 -9.50
C ASN A 155 22.85 -19.53 -8.11
N GLU A 156 22.70 -18.61 -7.15
CA GLU A 156 22.18 -18.89 -5.83
C GLU A 156 20.66 -19.06 -5.90
N GLU A 157 20.16 -20.23 -5.54
CA GLU A 157 18.73 -20.46 -5.40
C GLU A 157 18.22 -19.80 -4.11
N ILE A 158 17.11 -19.08 -4.23
CA ILE A 158 16.42 -18.42 -3.13
C ILE A 158 14.97 -18.87 -3.15
N ILE A 159 14.50 -19.36 -2.01
CA ILE A 159 13.11 -19.77 -1.83
C ILE A 159 12.37 -18.63 -1.12
N LEU A 160 11.45 -18.00 -1.84
CA LEU A 160 10.58 -16.96 -1.30
C LEU A 160 9.29 -17.59 -0.73
N PRO A 161 8.82 -17.18 0.45
CA PRO A 161 7.54 -17.63 0.96
C PRO A 161 6.36 -17.13 0.11
N SER A 162 5.17 -17.70 0.34
CA SER A 162 3.93 -17.37 -0.39
C SER A 162 3.54 -15.89 -0.41
N VAL A 163 4.00 -15.10 0.56
CA VAL A 163 3.94 -13.64 0.52
C VAL A 163 5.29 -13.13 1.00
N SER A 164 5.98 -12.32 0.19
CA SER A 164 7.31 -11.83 0.55
C SER A 164 7.56 -10.40 0.10
N LEU A 165 8.39 -9.69 0.86
CA LEU A 165 8.96 -8.39 0.50
C LEU A 165 10.46 -8.60 0.30
N VAL A 166 10.93 -8.38 -0.92
CA VAL A 166 12.31 -8.68 -1.30
C VAL A 166 13.02 -7.40 -1.73
N ASN A 167 14.20 -7.15 -1.18
CA ASN A 167 15.07 -6.07 -1.62
C ASN A 167 15.97 -6.57 -2.76
N VAL A 168 15.75 -6.06 -3.97
CA VAL A 168 16.54 -6.42 -5.16
C VAL A 168 17.65 -5.39 -5.33
N THR A 169 18.82 -5.64 -4.75
CA THR A 169 19.94 -4.70 -4.85
C THR A 169 20.34 -4.45 -6.31
N GLN A 170 20.93 -3.28 -6.60
CA GLN A 170 21.28 -2.86 -7.97
C GLN A 170 22.17 -3.86 -8.73
N ILE A 171 22.92 -4.70 -8.00
CA ILE A 171 23.83 -5.71 -8.54
C ILE A 171 23.17 -7.08 -8.78
N THR A 172 21.89 -7.25 -8.46
CA THR A 172 21.21 -8.56 -8.49
C THR A 172 19.87 -8.48 -9.20
N GLN A 173 19.59 -9.43 -10.08
CA GLN A 173 18.27 -9.68 -10.64
C GLN A 173 17.71 -10.99 -10.08
N LEU A 174 16.44 -10.98 -9.68
CA LEU A 174 15.72 -12.20 -9.32
C LEU A 174 14.95 -12.69 -10.53
N ARG A 175 15.18 -13.94 -10.92
CA ARG A 175 14.35 -14.64 -11.89
C ARG A 175 13.55 -15.71 -11.17
N VAL A 176 12.22 -15.61 -11.26
CA VAL A 176 11.33 -16.68 -10.78
C VAL A 176 11.50 -17.87 -11.72
N LEU A 177 11.91 -19.02 -11.18
CA LEU A 177 11.85 -20.27 -11.92
C LEU A 177 10.37 -20.64 -11.99
N ALA A 178 9.79 -20.55 -13.18
CA ALA A 178 8.45 -21.07 -13.39
C ALA A 178 8.51 -22.57 -13.14
N SER A 179 7.96 -23.03 -12.01
CA SER A 179 7.69 -24.44 -11.79
C SER A 179 6.66 -24.87 -12.85
N LEU A 180 7.10 -25.72 -13.78
CA LEU A 180 6.26 -26.40 -14.75
C LEU A 180 5.25 -27.30 -14.04
#